data_AF-A0A291RPU2-F1
#
_entry.id   AF-A0A291RPU2-F1
#
_cell.length_a   1.000
_cell.length_b   1.000
_cell.length_c   1.000
_cell.angle_alpha   90.00
_cell.angle_beta   90.00
_cell.angle_gamma   90.00
#
_symmetry.space_group_name_H-M   'P 1'
#
loop_
_entity.id
_entity.type
_entity.pdbx_description
1 polymer ?
#
loop_
_entity_poly.entity_id
_entity_poly.type
_entity_poly.pdbx_seq_one_letter_code
_entity_poly.pdbx_strand_id
1 'polypeptide(L)'
;MTIRTSSGILRPKTACCRRSAGSSGCAALSRTHWDTAAARESTLPRSAPPRSSGHRRADLHDDKSCVLSTRNGVAAPPFFDAAAVRRALPMWKAIPLMAEAMRRFSGGRVEQPLRTITRPRGRSDLLGTMPCYIAGGDELSGFGLKATILKPENPRSSLPLQIGVIIVFDDHGFPIGIVDAGAVTAIRTAAVTAVATSLLSRGDATSLAILGSGVQARSHLEALSYVRRLRSVRAWSPSESNLHNFTDWARFSLSIDVIPSQTPSDALRGAEIICAATSSRESLIDRGDLTDGAHLNLIGGSLPEYREASSAVVAESRVYVDSLESVLAESEDIRAPIDEGLIDSSSIIGEVGNVLLGRIGGRRTAGEVTVFKSVGLAVEDVISGLVVARSNI
;
A
#
# COMPACT_ATOMS: atom_id res chain seq x y z
N MET A 1 -37.77 -40.72 -6.50
CA MET A 1 -39.02 -40.65 -5.71
C MET A 1 -39.84 -39.49 -6.26
N THR A 2 -41.11 -39.72 -6.62
CA THR A 2 -41.86 -38.87 -7.56
C THR A 2 -42.83 -37.94 -6.83
N ILE A 3 -42.74 -36.62 -7.04
CA ILE A 3 -43.89 -35.69 -6.91
C ILE A 3 -43.82 -34.65 -8.05
N ARG A 4 -44.99 -34.37 -8.65
CA ARG A 4 -45.25 -33.37 -9.70
C ARG A 4 -46.13 -32.24 -9.13
N THR A 5 -46.45 -31.25 -9.97
CA THR A 5 -47.49 -30.19 -9.79
C THR A 5 -47.08 -28.98 -8.95
N SER A 6 -47.51 -27.73 -9.24
CA SER A 6 -48.14 -27.17 -10.46
C SER A 6 -48.04 -25.64 -10.49
N SER A 7 -48.28 -25.07 -11.67
CA SER A 7 -48.33 -23.63 -11.98
C SER A 7 -49.46 -22.84 -11.30
N GLY A 8 -49.26 -21.53 -11.13
CA GLY A 8 -50.32 -20.58 -10.73
C GLY A 8 -49.91 -19.12 -10.92
N ILE A 9 -50.38 -18.47 -11.99
CA ILE A 9 -50.20 -17.05 -12.30
C ILE A 9 -51.49 -16.30 -11.95
N LEU A 10 -51.42 -15.11 -11.33
CA LEU A 10 -52.43 -14.05 -11.54
C LEU A 10 -51.96 -12.65 -11.11
N ARG A 11 -52.38 -11.63 -11.87
CA ARG A 11 -52.18 -10.18 -11.61
C ARG A 11 -53.50 -9.54 -11.13
N PRO A 12 -53.44 -8.33 -10.54
CA PRO A 12 -54.07 -7.15 -11.18
C PRO A 12 -53.13 -5.92 -11.18
N LYS A 13 -53.00 -5.09 -12.24
CA LYS A 13 -53.94 -4.15 -12.90
C LYS A 13 -54.26 -2.83 -12.14
N THR A 14 -53.34 -1.86 -12.27
CA THR A 14 -53.56 -0.44 -12.66
C THR A 14 -54.81 0.34 -12.19
N ALA A 15 -54.62 1.30 -11.27
CA ALA A 15 -55.27 2.62 -11.13
C ALA A 15 -54.65 3.41 -9.95
N CYS A 16 -54.68 4.76 -9.83
CA CYS A 16 -54.58 5.86 -10.81
C CYS A 16 -54.11 7.17 -10.08
N CYS A 17 -54.06 8.32 -10.77
CA CYS A 17 -53.58 9.63 -10.27
C CYS A 17 -54.34 10.25 -9.08
N ARG A 18 -53.61 10.90 -8.15
CA ARG A 18 -53.86 12.30 -7.71
C ARG A 18 -52.61 12.93 -7.07
N ARG A 19 -52.50 14.25 -7.15
CA ARG A 19 -51.38 15.07 -6.64
C ARG A 19 -51.64 15.57 -5.21
N SER A 20 -50.59 15.68 -4.40
CA SER A 20 -50.44 16.75 -3.39
C SER A 20 -48.95 16.92 -3.01
N ALA A 21 -48.56 18.12 -2.60
CA ALA A 21 -47.16 18.53 -2.42
C ALA A 21 -46.61 18.32 -0.99
N GLY A 22 -45.28 18.45 -0.82
CA GLY A 22 -44.58 18.43 0.48
C GLY A 22 -43.17 17.81 0.39
N SER A 23 -42.20 18.47 -0.25
CA SER A 23 -41.17 19.30 0.43
C SER A 23 -40.30 18.58 1.48
N SER A 24 -39.11 18.14 1.09
CA SER A 24 -37.83 18.49 1.78
C SER A 24 -36.62 17.95 1.01
N GLY A 25 -35.51 18.68 1.08
CA GLY A 25 -34.40 18.61 0.13
C GLY A 25 -33.61 17.30 0.08
N CYS A 26 -33.36 16.84 -1.15
CA CYS A 26 -32.29 15.90 -1.46
C CYS A 26 -31.19 16.70 -2.18
N ALA A 27 -30.06 16.95 -1.51
CA ALA A 27 -28.92 17.64 -2.12
C ALA A 27 -28.26 16.73 -3.16
N ALA A 28 -28.17 17.19 -4.41
CA ALA A 28 -27.58 16.41 -5.48
C ALA A 28 -26.05 16.36 -5.36
N LEU A 29 -25.48 15.14 -5.44
CA LEU A 29 -24.04 14.93 -5.53
C LEU A 29 -23.52 15.47 -6.88
N SER A 30 -22.72 16.53 -6.82
CA SER A 30 -22.10 17.14 -7.99
C SER A 30 -21.06 16.21 -8.62
N ARG A 31 -21.33 15.76 -9.84
CA ARG A 31 -20.31 15.15 -10.72
C ARG A 31 -19.38 16.25 -11.25
N THR A 32 -18.10 16.19 -10.93
CA THR A 32 -17.09 17.06 -11.56
C THR A 32 -16.64 16.45 -12.88
N HIS A 33 -17.16 16.98 -13.98
CA HIS A 33 -16.61 16.77 -15.33
C HIS A 33 -15.29 17.54 -15.47
N TRP A 34 -14.29 16.90 -16.09
CA TRP A 34 -13.07 17.56 -16.57
C TRP A 34 -13.18 17.70 -18.08
N ASP A 35 -13.58 18.89 -18.54
CA ASP A 35 -13.61 19.23 -19.97
C ASP A 35 -12.35 19.96 -20.43
N THR A 36 -12.05 19.79 -21.71
CA THR A 36 -10.80 20.17 -22.37
C THR A 36 -10.71 21.67 -22.66
N ALA A 37 -9.48 22.21 -22.64
CA ALA A 37 -9.15 23.51 -23.19
C ALA A 37 -8.00 23.39 -24.20
N ALA A 38 -8.27 23.70 -25.46
CA ALA A 38 -7.31 23.67 -26.55
C ALA A 38 -6.90 25.09 -26.98
N ALA A 39 -5.59 25.35 -27.02
CA ALA A 39 -4.93 26.49 -27.67
C ALA A 39 -3.40 26.30 -27.58
N ARG A 40 -2.55 26.68 -28.54
CA ARG A 40 -2.73 27.17 -29.93
C ARG A 40 -1.41 26.89 -30.66
N GLU A 41 -1.47 26.60 -31.95
CA GLU A 41 -0.27 26.52 -32.81
C GLU A 41 0.34 27.92 -33.04
N SER A 42 1.66 27.98 -33.18
CA SER A 42 2.35 29.09 -33.86
C SER A 42 3.50 28.56 -34.71
N THR A 43 3.71 29.18 -35.87
CA THR A 43 4.40 28.58 -37.01
C THR A 43 5.62 29.38 -37.49
N LEU A 44 6.67 28.64 -37.86
CA LEU A 44 7.73 28.99 -38.84
C LEU A 44 8.80 30.04 -38.42
N PRO A 45 9.96 30.11 -39.11
CA PRO A 45 10.39 29.36 -40.30
C PRO A 45 11.73 28.58 -40.17
N ARG A 46 12.01 27.75 -41.19
CA ARG A 46 13.31 27.09 -41.44
C ARG A 46 14.34 28.07 -42.04
N SER A 47 15.63 27.86 -41.76
CA SER A 47 16.74 28.35 -42.60
C SER A 47 17.96 27.41 -42.55
N ALA A 48 18.54 27.15 -43.72
CA ALA A 48 19.79 26.42 -43.97
C ALA A 48 20.21 26.67 -45.44
N PRO A 49 21.45 26.39 -45.90
CA PRO A 49 22.69 26.06 -45.18
C PRO A 49 23.80 27.13 -45.48
N PRO A 50 25.11 26.82 -45.35
CA PRO A 50 25.81 26.25 -46.51
C PRO A 50 26.79 25.11 -46.18
N ARG A 51 27.24 24.40 -47.22
CA ARG A 51 28.24 23.32 -47.14
C ARG A 51 29.66 23.89 -47.19
N SER A 52 30.57 23.31 -46.42
CA SER A 52 32.02 23.40 -46.68
C SER A 52 32.71 22.05 -46.44
N SER A 53 33.82 21.83 -47.13
CA SER A 53 34.39 20.52 -47.40
C SER A 53 35.53 20.12 -46.44
N GLY A 54 35.41 18.91 -45.88
CA GLY A 54 36.51 17.96 -45.67
C GLY A 54 37.61 18.29 -44.67
N HIS A 55 37.83 17.38 -43.71
CA HIS A 55 39.05 16.56 -43.64
C HIS A 55 38.87 15.43 -42.60
N ARG A 56 39.60 14.32 -42.77
CA ARG A 56 39.51 13.13 -41.92
C ARG A 56 40.20 13.35 -40.57
N ARG A 57 39.49 13.08 -39.47
CA ARG A 57 40.05 12.57 -38.22
C ARG A 57 39.21 11.40 -37.73
N ALA A 58 39.87 10.40 -37.16
CA ALA A 58 39.23 9.22 -36.61
C ALA A 58 39.03 9.44 -35.11
N ASP A 59 37.84 9.89 -34.73
CA ASP A 59 37.46 10.03 -33.34
C ASP A 59 36.72 8.78 -32.88
N LEU A 60 37.30 8.11 -31.87
CA LEU A 60 36.73 6.94 -31.20
C LEU A 60 35.54 7.38 -30.34
N HIS A 61 34.35 7.45 -30.94
CA HIS A 61 33.12 7.64 -30.17
C HIS A 61 32.71 6.33 -29.49
N ASP A 62 32.73 6.37 -28.16
CA ASP A 62 32.26 5.32 -27.27
C ASP A 62 30.72 5.30 -27.26
N ASP A 63 30.13 4.65 -28.26
CA ASP A 63 28.68 4.41 -28.35
C ASP A 63 28.38 2.93 -28.13
N LYS A 64 28.32 2.56 -26.85
CA LYS A 64 27.77 1.29 -26.37
C LYS A 64 26.42 1.50 -25.70
N SER A 65 25.52 2.14 -26.43
CA SER A 65 24.10 1.81 -26.31
C SER A 65 23.92 0.31 -26.55
N CYS A 66 23.85 -0.47 -25.47
CA CYS A 66 23.72 -1.93 -25.51
C CYS A 66 22.28 -2.31 -25.92
N VAL A 67 21.95 -2.07 -27.19
CA VAL A 67 20.74 -2.58 -27.83
C VAL A 67 20.93 -4.08 -28.00
N LEU A 68 20.53 -4.84 -26.97
CA LEU A 68 20.38 -6.29 -27.05
C LEU A 68 19.29 -6.61 -28.06
N SER A 69 19.66 -6.72 -29.34
CA SER A 69 18.73 -7.18 -30.37
C SER A 69 18.40 -8.64 -30.09
N THR A 70 17.18 -8.87 -29.63
CA THR A 70 16.69 -10.22 -29.37
C THR A 70 16.48 -10.92 -30.72
N ARG A 71 16.81 -12.20 -30.80
CA ARG A 71 16.84 -12.96 -32.06
C ARG A 71 15.50 -13.08 -32.81
N ASN A 72 14.39 -12.63 -32.20
CA ASN A 72 13.02 -12.73 -32.74
C ASN A 72 12.24 -11.40 -32.74
N GLY A 73 12.88 -10.24 -32.52
CA GLY A 73 12.20 -8.93 -32.56
C GLY A 73 11.32 -8.57 -31.36
N VAL A 74 11.31 -9.40 -30.30
CA VAL A 74 10.64 -9.11 -29.02
C VAL A 74 11.55 -8.19 -28.19
N ALA A 75 11.20 -6.91 -28.05
CA ALA A 75 12.00 -5.99 -27.25
C ALA A 75 12.19 -6.50 -25.81
N ALA A 76 13.36 -6.23 -25.22
CA ALA A 76 13.58 -6.53 -23.80
C ALA A 76 12.58 -5.73 -22.94
N PRO A 77 12.03 -6.31 -21.85
CA PRO A 77 11.07 -5.60 -21.01
C PRO A 77 11.72 -4.34 -20.39
N PRO A 78 11.03 -3.18 -20.41
CA PRO A 78 11.57 -1.97 -19.82
C PRO A 78 11.78 -2.11 -18.31
N PHE A 79 12.88 -1.55 -17.82
CA PHE A 79 13.17 -1.46 -16.38
C PHE A 79 12.75 -0.09 -15.83
N PHE A 80 11.87 -0.09 -14.84
CA PHE A 80 11.39 1.10 -14.16
C PHE A 80 12.06 1.23 -12.80
N ASP A 81 13.03 2.15 -12.71
CA ASP A 81 13.77 2.40 -11.49
C ASP A 81 12.92 3.08 -10.39
N ALA A 82 13.51 3.22 -9.20
CA ALA A 82 12.88 3.84 -8.06
C ALA A 82 12.43 5.31 -8.29
N ALA A 83 13.01 6.03 -9.26
CA ALA A 83 12.59 7.39 -9.60
C ALA A 83 11.39 7.37 -10.56
N ALA A 84 11.39 6.48 -11.55
CA ALA A 84 10.26 6.23 -12.44
C ALA A 84 9.01 5.81 -11.64
N VAL A 85 9.17 4.85 -10.70
CA VAL A 85 8.09 4.42 -9.79
C VAL A 85 7.46 5.61 -9.05
N ARG A 86 8.27 6.50 -8.47
CA ARG A 86 7.78 7.68 -7.73
C ARG A 86 7.06 8.70 -8.63
N ARG A 87 7.43 8.81 -9.91
CA ARG A 87 6.71 9.65 -10.90
C ARG A 87 5.39 9.01 -11.34
N ALA A 88 5.37 7.70 -11.57
CA ALA A 88 4.19 6.95 -12.02
C ALA A 88 3.12 6.79 -10.92
N LEU A 89 3.56 6.64 -9.67
CA LEU A 89 2.72 6.29 -8.52
C LEU A 89 2.97 7.22 -7.31
N PRO A 90 2.71 8.53 -7.44
CA PRO A 90 2.72 9.45 -6.30
C PRO A 90 1.63 9.08 -5.28
N MET A 91 1.81 9.45 -4.01
CA MET A 91 0.97 8.95 -2.90
C MET A 91 -0.53 9.21 -3.09
N TRP A 92 -0.91 10.37 -3.62
CA TRP A 92 -2.32 10.71 -3.93
C TRP A 92 -2.98 9.75 -4.95
N LYS A 93 -2.19 9.13 -5.83
CA LYS A 93 -2.63 8.10 -6.79
C LYS A 93 -2.54 6.69 -6.20
N ALA A 94 -1.56 6.46 -5.32
CA ALA A 94 -1.37 5.18 -4.65
C ALA A 94 -2.52 4.82 -3.70
N ILE A 95 -3.01 5.77 -2.90
CA ILE A 95 -4.10 5.55 -1.92
C ILE A 95 -5.38 4.98 -2.59
N PRO A 96 -5.98 5.60 -3.62
CA PRO A 96 -7.16 5.03 -4.29
C PRO A 96 -6.85 3.72 -5.03
N LEU A 97 -5.63 3.53 -5.56
CA LEU A 97 -5.22 2.26 -6.18
C LEU A 97 -5.17 1.12 -5.15
N MET A 98 -4.67 1.36 -3.94
CA MET A 98 -4.62 0.37 -2.88
C MET A 98 -6.01 0.06 -2.30
N ALA A 99 -6.91 1.04 -2.27
CA ALA A 99 -8.32 0.78 -1.96
C ALA A 99 -8.95 -0.17 -3.00
N GLU A 100 -8.61 -0.03 -4.28
CA GLU A 100 -9.06 -0.96 -5.33
C GLU A 100 -8.40 -2.35 -5.22
N ALA A 101 -7.09 -2.41 -4.92
CA ALA A 101 -6.37 -3.66 -4.67
C ALA A 101 -7.06 -4.50 -3.57
N MET A 102 -7.37 -3.87 -2.43
CA MET A 102 -8.06 -4.51 -1.32
C MET A 102 -9.51 -4.92 -1.66
N ARG A 103 -10.24 -4.12 -2.45
CA ARG A 103 -11.57 -4.52 -2.95
C ARG A 103 -11.49 -5.73 -3.87
N ARG A 104 -10.48 -5.83 -4.74
CA ARG A 104 -10.30 -7.00 -5.62
C ARG A 104 -9.95 -8.25 -4.82
N PHE A 105 -9.06 -8.12 -3.84
CA PHE A 105 -8.65 -9.23 -2.97
C PHE A 105 -9.84 -9.82 -2.20
N SER A 106 -10.42 -9.08 -1.25
CA SER A 106 -11.59 -9.55 -0.49
C SER A 106 -12.83 -9.76 -1.38
N GLY A 107 -12.87 -9.15 -2.55
CA GLY A 107 -13.91 -9.35 -3.56
C GLY A 107 -13.85 -10.69 -4.29
N GLY A 108 -12.79 -11.49 -4.12
CA GLY A 108 -12.60 -12.76 -4.81
C GLY A 108 -12.18 -12.61 -6.28
N ARG A 109 -11.48 -11.52 -6.63
CA ARG A 109 -10.95 -11.24 -7.98
C ARG A 109 -9.43 -11.37 -8.07
N VAL A 110 -8.81 -12.00 -7.07
CA VAL A 110 -7.36 -12.18 -6.98
C VAL A 110 -7.07 -13.63 -6.69
N GLU A 111 -6.15 -14.19 -7.47
CA GLU A 111 -5.51 -15.47 -7.15
C GLU A 111 -4.06 -15.18 -6.75
N GLN A 112 -3.76 -15.33 -5.46
CA GLN A 112 -2.40 -15.31 -4.92
C GLN A 112 -2.27 -16.41 -3.86
N PRO A 113 -1.19 -17.21 -3.85
CA PRO A 113 -0.87 -18.07 -2.73
C PRO A 113 -0.21 -17.25 -1.60
N LEU A 114 -0.05 -17.89 -0.42
CA LEU A 114 0.92 -17.44 0.57
C LEU A 114 2.31 -17.25 -0.05
N ARG A 115 3.08 -16.27 0.44
CA ARG A 115 4.41 -15.97 -0.11
C ARG A 115 5.34 -17.16 0.09
N THR A 116 6.10 -17.52 -0.94
CA THR A 116 7.10 -18.57 -0.80
C THR A 116 8.40 -17.97 -0.30
N ILE A 117 8.90 -18.46 0.84
CA ILE A 117 10.19 -18.04 1.39
C ILE A 117 11.24 -19.14 1.17
N THR A 118 12.25 -18.84 0.35
CA THR A 118 13.46 -19.65 0.24
C THR A 118 14.47 -19.21 1.31
N ARG A 119 14.78 -20.08 2.27
CA ARG A 119 15.79 -19.87 3.32
C ARG A 119 17.00 -20.79 3.08
N PRO A 120 18.12 -20.28 2.55
CA PRO A 120 19.35 -21.07 2.43
C PRO A 120 19.90 -21.44 3.82
N ARG A 121 20.37 -22.68 4.00
CA ARG A 121 20.95 -23.12 5.27
C ARG A 121 22.22 -22.32 5.61
N GLY A 122 22.37 -21.94 6.88
CA GLY A 122 23.54 -21.20 7.37
C GLY A 122 23.61 -19.74 6.91
N ARG A 123 22.52 -19.18 6.35
CA ARG A 123 22.43 -17.79 5.92
C ARG A 123 21.28 -17.07 6.61
N SER A 124 21.45 -15.78 6.86
CA SER A 124 20.46 -14.86 7.42
C SER A 124 19.55 -14.25 6.36
N ASP A 125 20.01 -14.19 5.10
CA ASP A 125 19.21 -13.70 3.98
C ASP A 125 18.21 -14.73 3.46
N LEU A 126 17.09 -14.22 2.96
CA LEU A 126 16.01 -15.01 2.39
C LEU A 126 15.49 -14.37 1.10
N LEU A 127 14.98 -15.20 0.19
CA LEU A 127 14.25 -14.77 -1.00
C LEU A 127 12.77 -15.03 -0.76
N GLY A 128 11.95 -13.97 -0.80
CA GLY A 128 10.50 -14.05 -0.84
C GLY A 128 9.98 -13.88 -2.26
N THR A 129 9.12 -14.78 -2.71
CA THR A 129 8.37 -14.68 -3.97
C THR A 129 6.88 -14.60 -3.71
N MET A 130 6.23 -13.66 -4.40
CA MET A 130 4.82 -13.30 -4.24
C MET A 130 4.17 -13.20 -5.64
N PRO A 131 3.76 -14.33 -6.23
CA PRO A 131 3.04 -14.35 -7.49
C PRO A 131 1.58 -13.94 -7.29
N CYS A 132 0.96 -13.34 -8.30
CA CYS A 132 -0.43 -12.92 -8.27
C CYS A 132 -1.03 -12.87 -9.68
N TYR A 133 -2.31 -13.23 -9.78
CA TYR A 133 -3.17 -12.94 -10.91
C TYR A 133 -4.34 -12.06 -10.45
N ILE A 134 -4.62 -10.99 -11.18
CA ILE A 134 -5.71 -10.06 -10.92
C ILE A 134 -6.73 -10.16 -12.06
N ALA A 135 -7.96 -10.54 -11.73
CA ALA A 135 -9.07 -10.67 -12.66
C ALA A 135 -9.86 -9.35 -12.82
N GLY A 136 -10.33 -9.08 -14.04
CA GLY A 136 -11.15 -7.91 -14.35
C GLY A 136 -11.26 -7.59 -15.85
N GLY A 137 -10.24 -7.93 -16.63
CA GLY A 137 -10.17 -7.60 -18.07
C GLY A 137 -9.91 -6.11 -18.34
N ASP A 138 -9.28 -5.42 -17.39
CA ASP A 138 -8.98 -3.98 -17.43
C ASP A 138 -7.47 -3.70 -17.28
N GLU A 139 -7.08 -2.43 -17.33
CA GLU A 139 -5.67 -1.98 -17.18
C GLU A 139 -5.05 -2.23 -15.79
N LEU A 140 -5.82 -2.79 -14.84
CA LEU A 140 -5.38 -3.21 -13.51
C LEU A 140 -5.41 -4.74 -13.36
N SER A 141 -5.74 -5.46 -14.43
CA SER A 141 -5.76 -6.92 -14.52
C SER A 141 -4.47 -7.45 -15.18
N GLY A 142 -4.15 -8.71 -14.89
CA GLY A 142 -3.00 -9.42 -15.45
C GLY A 142 -2.25 -10.28 -14.44
N PHE A 143 -1.19 -10.94 -14.92
CA PHE A 143 -0.25 -11.70 -14.09
C PHE A 143 0.93 -10.84 -13.62
N GLY A 144 1.46 -11.15 -12.44
CA GLY A 144 2.73 -10.60 -12.00
C GLY A 144 3.38 -11.37 -10.86
N LEU A 145 4.61 -10.98 -10.52
CA LEU A 145 5.43 -11.59 -9.50
C LEU A 145 6.31 -10.53 -8.85
N LYS A 146 6.23 -10.36 -7.52
CA LYS A 146 7.33 -9.74 -6.76
C LYS A 146 8.33 -10.81 -6.33
N ALA A 147 9.61 -10.56 -6.58
CA ALA A 147 10.72 -11.32 -6.04
C ALA A 147 11.64 -10.37 -5.27
N THR A 148 11.77 -10.57 -3.96
CA THR A 148 12.57 -9.69 -3.08
C THR A 148 13.48 -10.49 -2.16
N ILE A 149 14.71 -10.01 -2.01
CA ILE A 149 15.70 -10.58 -1.10
C ILE A 149 15.78 -9.66 0.13
N LEU A 150 15.58 -10.25 1.30
CA LEU A 150 15.84 -9.60 2.59
C LEU A 150 17.31 -9.84 2.96
N LYS A 151 18.04 -8.77 3.28
CA LYS A 151 19.47 -8.78 3.63
C LYS A 151 19.67 -8.06 4.98
N PRO A 152 19.57 -8.76 6.13
CA PRO A 152 19.67 -8.13 7.45
C PRO A 152 20.97 -7.34 7.69
N GLU A 153 22.05 -7.66 6.97
CA GLU A 153 23.35 -7.02 7.10
C GLU A 153 23.46 -5.71 6.29
N ASN A 154 22.69 -5.56 5.21
CA ASN A 154 22.80 -4.44 4.26
C ASN A 154 22.74 -3.04 4.93
N PRO A 155 21.86 -2.78 5.92
CA PRO A 155 21.81 -1.48 6.59
C PRO A 155 23.13 -1.06 7.26
N ARG A 156 24.02 -1.99 7.62
CA ARG A 156 25.35 -1.69 8.18
C ARG A 156 26.31 -1.08 7.14
N SER A 157 26.02 -1.26 5.86
CA SER A 157 26.79 -0.74 4.72
C SER A 157 26.00 0.31 3.93
N SER A 158 24.99 0.93 4.54
CA SER A 158 24.08 1.91 3.90
C SER A 158 23.31 1.37 2.68
N LEU A 159 23.16 0.05 2.57
CA LEU A 159 22.38 -0.59 1.52
C LEU A 159 20.95 -0.91 2.01
N PRO A 160 19.94 -0.99 1.11
CA PRO A 160 18.58 -1.33 1.50
C PRO A 160 18.44 -2.73 2.12
N LEU A 161 17.62 -2.83 3.17
CA LEU A 161 17.27 -4.09 3.84
C LEU A 161 16.52 -5.07 2.90
N GLN A 162 15.69 -4.55 2.00
CA GLN A 162 14.96 -5.31 0.99
C GLN A 162 15.35 -4.81 -0.40
N ILE A 163 15.74 -5.74 -1.28
CA ILE A 163 16.13 -5.45 -2.67
C ILE A 163 15.42 -6.47 -3.56
N GLY A 164 14.75 -6.02 -4.61
CA GLY A 164 13.97 -6.91 -5.46
C GLY A 164 13.37 -6.23 -6.69
N VAL A 165 12.66 -7.02 -7.47
CA VAL A 165 11.91 -6.58 -8.65
C VAL A 165 10.48 -7.08 -8.62
N ILE A 166 9.60 -6.34 -9.27
CA ILE A 166 8.24 -6.78 -9.63
C ILE A 166 8.23 -6.95 -11.15
N ILE A 167 7.85 -8.13 -11.63
CA ILE A 167 7.68 -8.43 -13.04
C ILE A 167 6.18 -8.51 -13.31
N VAL A 168 5.71 -7.81 -14.35
CA VAL A 168 4.30 -7.82 -14.77
C VAL A 168 4.19 -8.18 -16.24
N PHE A 169 3.09 -8.85 -16.60
CA PHE A 169 2.90 -9.47 -17.91
C PHE A 169 1.62 -8.96 -18.60
N ASP A 170 1.60 -9.00 -19.93
CA ASP A 170 0.36 -8.84 -20.71
C ASP A 170 -0.45 -10.15 -20.81
N ASP A 171 -1.61 -10.06 -21.46
CA ASP A 171 -2.52 -11.20 -21.68
C ASP A 171 -1.94 -12.27 -22.63
N HIS A 172 -0.82 -11.99 -23.29
CA HIS A 172 -0.07 -12.94 -24.12
C HIS A 172 1.10 -13.60 -23.35
N GLY A 173 1.34 -13.21 -22.10
CA GLY A 173 2.42 -13.72 -21.26
C GLY A 173 3.79 -13.08 -21.51
N PHE A 174 3.87 -11.99 -22.29
CA PHE A 174 5.11 -11.22 -22.41
C PHE A 174 5.30 -10.29 -21.22
N PRO A 175 6.52 -10.17 -20.65
CA PRO A 175 6.78 -9.20 -19.60
C PRO A 175 6.71 -7.78 -20.19
N ILE A 176 5.83 -6.95 -19.64
CA ILE A 176 5.66 -5.54 -20.05
C ILE A 176 6.41 -4.56 -19.16
N GLY A 177 6.96 -5.03 -18.03
CA GLY A 177 7.83 -4.21 -17.19
C GLY A 177 8.52 -5.01 -16.09
N ILE A 178 9.73 -4.58 -15.75
CA ILE A 178 10.46 -4.97 -14.55
C ILE A 178 10.60 -3.71 -13.68
N VAL A 179 10.04 -3.72 -12.49
CA VAL A 179 9.84 -2.52 -11.65
C VAL A 179 10.59 -2.65 -10.34
N ASP A 180 11.20 -1.55 -9.86
CA ASP A 180 11.86 -1.49 -8.55
C ASP A 180 10.89 -1.85 -7.40
N ALA A 181 11.12 -3.01 -6.77
CA ALA A 181 10.22 -3.50 -5.73
C ALA A 181 10.33 -2.71 -4.42
N GLY A 182 11.47 -2.06 -4.15
CA GLY A 182 11.69 -1.30 -2.92
C GLY A 182 10.88 -0.02 -2.89
N ALA A 183 10.90 0.74 -3.99
CA ALA A 183 10.10 1.93 -4.19
C ALA A 183 8.60 1.61 -4.18
N VAL A 184 8.17 0.56 -4.90
CA VAL A 184 6.77 0.11 -4.87
C VAL A 184 6.37 -0.29 -3.46
N THR A 185 7.14 -1.15 -2.78
CA THR A 185 6.82 -1.63 -1.41
C THR A 185 6.72 -0.48 -0.41
N ALA A 186 7.54 0.57 -0.52
CA ALA A 186 7.46 1.76 0.34
C ALA A 186 6.14 2.53 0.13
N ILE A 187 5.78 2.80 -1.14
CA ILE A 187 4.59 3.57 -1.49
C ILE A 187 3.31 2.78 -1.18
N ARG A 188 3.21 1.54 -1.66
CA ARG A 188 1.99 0.72 -1.60
C ARG A 188 1.62 0.36 -0.16
N THR A 189 2.60 0.04 0.69
CA THR A 189 2.34 -0.33 2.09
C THR A 189 1.78 0.87 2.85
N ALA A 190 2.39 2.04 2.71
CA ALA A 190 1.89 3.27 3.31
C ALA A 190 0.50 3.68 2.78
N ALA A 191 0.25 3.49 1.48
CA ALA A 191 -1.05 3.75 0.88
C ALA A 191 -2.15 2.80 1.40
N VAL A 192 -1.86 1.50 1.57
CA VAL A 192 -2.77 0.54 2.24
C VAL A 192 -3.07 1.00 3.67
N THR A 193 -2.05 1.36 4.44
CA THR A 193 -2.19 1.88 5.81
C THR A 193 -3.04 3.14 5.89
N ALA A 194 -2.88 4.08 4.94
CA ALA A 194 -3.70 5.29 4.88
C ALA A 194 -5.17 4.97 4.57
N VAL A 195 -5.45 4.02 3.67
CA VAL A 195 -6.83 3.56 3.42
C VAL A 195 -7.43 2.91 4.68
N ALA A 196 -6.71 2.00 5.34
CA ALA A 196 -7.17 1.37 6.59
C ALA A 196 -7.42 2.42 7.68
N THR A 197 -6.47 3.34 7.91
CA THR A 197 -6.62 4.46 8.84
C THR A 197 -7.83 5.32 8.52
N SER A 198 -8.11 5.59 7.23
CA SER A 198 -9.25 6.41 6.84
C SER A 198 -10.60 5.82 7.29
N LEU A 199 -10.71 4.48 7.32
CA LEU A 199 -11.91 3.71 7.66
C LEU A 199 -12.03 3.34 9.14
N LEU A 200 -10.90 3.23 9.85
CA LEU A 200 -10.83 2.63 11.18
C LEU A 200 -10.42 3.61 12.30
N SER A 201 -9.69 4.68 12.00
CA SER A 201 -9.47 5.77 12.98
C SER A 201 -10.67 6.71 13.08
N ARG A 202 -10.78 7.44 14.20
CA ARG A 202 -11.81 8.49 14.31
C ARG A 202 -11.61 9.53 13.19
N GLY A 203 -12.71 10.07 12.67
CA GLY A 203 -12.67 11.07 11.59
C GLY A 203 -12.09 12.43 12.01
N ASP A 204 -12.06 12.69 13.32
CA ASP A 204 -11.55 13.90 13.96
C ASP A 204 -10.15 13.74 14.57
N ALA A 205 -9.50 12.58 14.37
CA ALA A 205 -8.16 12.32 14.90
C ALA A 205 -7.10 13.24 14.26
N THR A 206 -6.24 13.83 15.11
CA THR A 206 -5.23 14.83 14.72
C THR A 206 -3.83 14.60 15.31
N SER A 207 -3.66 13.72 16.30
CA SER A 207 -2.33 13.32 16.78
C SER A 207 -1.86 11.99 16.17
N LEU A 208 -0.59 11.95 15.76
CA LEU A 208 0.07 10.76 15.21
C LEU A 208 1.35 10.43 15.99
N ALA A 209 1.49 9.18 16.42
CA ALA A 209 2.75 8.60 16.86
C ALA A 209 3.33 7.68 15.78
N ILE A 210 4.62 7.79 15.51
CA ILE A 210 5.36 6.88 14.64
C ILE A 210 6.47 6.17 15.45
N LEU A 211 6.43 4.85 15.48
CA LEU A 211 7.53 4.04 16.01
C LEU A 211 8.38 3.54 14.82
N GLY A 212 9.64 3.98 14.79
CA GLY A 212 10.56 3.79 13.67
C GLY A 212 10.84 5.09 12.90
N SER A 213 11.99 5.12 12.20
CA SER A 213 12.47 6.28 11.43
C SER A 213 12.97 5.93 10.03
N GLY A 214 12.73 4.69 9.59
CA GLY A 214 13.19 4.14 8.31
C GLY A 214 12.33 4.51 7.11
N VAL A 215 12.54 3.79 5.99
CA VAL A 215 11.82 4.02 4.72
C VAL A 215 10.30 3.95 4.88
N GLN A 216 9.79 2.96 5.63
CA GLN A 216 8.35 2.85 5.87
C GLN A 216 7.81 4.01 6.71
N ALA A 217 8.47 4.41 7.80
CA ALA A 217 8.08 5.57 8.60
C ALA A 217 7.93 6.86 7.76
N ARG A 218 8.83 7.08 6.79
CA ARG A 218 8.76 8.21 5.85
C ARG A 218 7.52 8.15 4.97
N SER A 219 7.33 7.04 4.25
CA SER A 219 6.18 6.86 3.36
C SER A 219 4.85 6.89 4.13
N HIS A 220 4.81 6.36 5.35
CA HIS A 220 3.63 6.38 6.22
C HIS A 220 3.28 7.78 6.72
N LEU A 221 4.27 8.61 7.12
CA LEU A 221 3.99 10.00 7.47
C LEU A 221 3.38 10.78 6.30
N GLU A 222 3.93 10.58 5.09
CA GLU A 222 3.36 11.16 3.86
C GLU A 222 1.92 10.68 3.66
N ALA A 223 1.69 9.36 3.60
CA ALA A 223 0.37 8.79 3.31
C ALA A 223 -0.70 9.15 4.36
N LEU A 224 -0.35 9.15 5.65
CA LEU A 224 -1.27 9.50 6.73
C LEU A 224 -1.65 10.99 6.70
N SER A 225 -0.76 11.87 6.24
CA SER A 225 -1.06 13.30 6.06
C SER A 225 -2.10 13.59 4.96
N TYR A 226 -2.28 12.70 3.98
CA TYR A 226 -3.34 12.80 2.97
C TYR A 226 -4.73 12.44 3.51
N VAL A 227 -4.83 11.58 4.52
CA VAL A 227 -6.12 11.07 5.03
C VAL A 227 -6.56 11.69 6.37
N ARG A 228 -5.66 12.39 7.08
CA ARG A 228 -5.93 13.03 8.36
C ARG A 228 -5.18 14.36 8.48
N ARG A 229 -5.85 15.39 9.04
CA ARG A 229 -5.24 16.69 9.31
C ARG A 229 -4.42 16.63 10.59
N LEU A 230 -3.17 16.20 10.47
CA LEU A 230 -2.24 16.11 11.59
C LEU A 230 -1.95 17.49 12.19
N ARG A 231 -2.03 17.60 13.53
CA ARG A 231 -1.68 18.79 14.33
C ARG A 231 -0.48 18.57 15.23
N SER A 232 -0.20 17.32 15.58
CA SER A 232 0.94 16.91 16.39
C SER A 232 1.43 15.58 15.88
N VAL A 233 2.72 15.49 15.57
CA VAL A 233 3.38 14.24 15.19
C VAL A 233 4.53 14.00 16.15
N ARG A 234 4.54 12.83 16.80
CA ARG A 234 5.64 12.35 17.63
C ARG A 234 6.29 11.16 16.96
N ALA A 235 7.61 11.03 17.10
CA ALA A 235 8.33 9.86 16.63
C ALA A 235 9.34 9.36 17.64
N TRP A 236 9.52 8.04 17.68
CA TRP A 236 10.58 7.37 18.43
C TRP A 236 11.36 6.42 17.51
N SER A 237 12.65 6.26 17.77
CA SER A 237 13.52 5.31 17.09
C SER A 237 14.68 4.94 18.02
N PRO A 238 15.16 3.68 18.03
CA PRO A 238 16.29 3.27 18.86
C PRO A 238 17.62 3.94 18.44
N SER A 239 17.66 4.57 17.26
CA SER A 239 18.79 5.39 16.81
C SER A 239 18.38 6.85 16.78
N GLU A 240 18.97 7.63 17.68
CA GLU A 240 18.79 9.09 17.78
C GLU A 240 19.20 9.81 16.49
N SER A 241 20.31 9.41 15.86
CA SER A 241 20.74 9.98 14.58
C SER A 241 19.75 9.71 13.45
N ASN A 242 19.18 8.49 13.38
CA ASN A 242 18.12 8.18 12.42
C ASN A 242 16.81 8.91 12.73
N LEU A 243 16.52 9.17 14.01
CA LEU A 243 15.35 9.96 14.43
C LEU A 243 15.49 11.42 13.96
N HIS A 244 16.63 12.07 14.21
CA HIS A 244 16.90 13.43 13.73
C HIS A 244 16.88 13.52 12.20
N ASN A 245 17.51 12.56 11.49
CA ASN A 245 17.44 12.47 10.03
C ASN A 245 16.00 12.29 9.49
N PHE A 246 15.09 11.75 10.30
CA PHE A 246 13.67 11.61 9.97
C PHE A 246 12.88 12.88 10.26
N THR A 247 13.10 13.54 11.40
CA THR A 247 12.45 14.82 11.74
C THR A 247 12.83 15.92 10.76
N ASP A 248 14.11 16.02 10.40
CA ASP A 248 14.59 17.00 9.42
C ASP A 248 14.00 16.73 8.04
N TRP A 249 13.99 15.47 7.59
CA TRP A 249 13.37 15.09 6.33
C TRP A 249 11.88 15.44 6.30
N ALA A 250 11.13 15.17 7.37
CA ALA A 250 9.70 15.48 7.45
C ALA A 250 9.46 17.00 7.36
N ARG A 251 10.29 17.78 8.05
CA ARG A 251 10.25 19.24 8.04
C ARG A 251 10.52 19.82 6.66
N PHE A 252 11.59 19.37 5.99
CA PHE A 252 11.98 19.91 4.68
C PHE A 252 11.15 19.36 3.51
N SER A 253 10.64 18.13 3.59
CA SER A 253 9.97 17.47 2.45
C SER A 253 8.45 17.53 2.52
N LEU A 254 7.87 17.57 3.73
CA LEU A 254 6.42 17.56 3.94
C LEU A 254 5.91 18.83 4.66
N SER A 255 6.80 19.70 5.13
CA SER A 255 6.45 20.84 6.02
C SER A 255 5.74 20.39 7.31
N ILE A 256 6.11 19.22 7.84
CA ILE A 256 5.59 18.66 9.09
C ILE A 256 6.67 18.69 10.16
N ASP A 257 6.46 19.46 11.23
CA ASP A 257 7.31 19.40 12.42
C ASP A 257 6.99 18.12 13.22
N VAL A 258 7.97 17.23 13.33
CA VAL A 258 7.90 15.98 14.10
C VAL A 258 8.67 16.13 15.40
N ILE A 259 8.03 15.83 16.52
CA ILE A 259 8.63 15.90 17.85
C ILE A 259 9.39 14.59 18.13
N PRO A 260 10.73 14.60 18.26
CA PRO A 260 11.48 13.41 18.68
C PRO A 260 11.15 13.09 20.14
N SER A 261 10.97 11.80 20.43
CA SER A 261 10.62 11.27 21.75
C SER A 261 11.72 10.33 22.25
N GLN A 262 11.97 10.30 23.55
CA GLN A 262 13.07 9.50 24.14
C GLN A 262 12.71 8.02 24.31
N THR A 263 11.46 7.72 24.65
CA THR A 263 10.91 6.36 24.78
C THR A 263 9.74 6.11 23.83
N PRO A 264 9.37 4.84 23.55
CA PRO A 264 8.13 4.53 22.82
C PRO A 264 6.90 5.14 23.50
N SER A 265 6.75 4.96 24.82
CA SER A 265 5.65 5.53 25.62
C SER A 265 5.55 7.06 25.52
N ASP A 266 6.67 7.78 25.42
CA ASP A 266 6.65 9.24 25.20
C ASP A 266 6.09 9.65 23.83
N ALA A 267 6.30 8.82 22.79
CA ALA A 267 5.71 9.04 21.48
C ALA A 267 4.21 8.70 21.47
N LEU A 268 3.82 7.62 22.15
CA LEU A 268 2.45 7.11 22.21
C LEU A 268 1.50 7.98 23.06
N ARG A 269 2.03 8.76 24.02
CA ARG A 269 1.25 9.57 24.96
C ARG A 269 0.28 10.54 24.26
N GLY A 270 -1.02 10.23 24.32
CA GLY A 270 -2.09 11.03 23.72
C GLY A 270 -2.21 10.88 22.19
N ALA A 271 -1.65 9.81 21.62
CA ALA A 271 -1.73 9.51 20.20
C ALA A 271 -3.09 8.89 19.83
N GLU A 272 -3.85 9.55 18.95
CA GLU A 272 -5.12 9.06 18.41
C GLU A 272 -4.89 8.10 17.24
N ILE A 273 -3.77 8.26 16.53
CA ILE A 273 -3.28 7.36 15.49
C ILE A 273 -1.85 6.96 15.85
N ILE A 274 -1.54 5.67 15.75
CA ILE A 274 -0.24 5.09 15.99
C ILE A 274 0.16 4.32 14.74
N CYS A 275 1.39 4.46 14.29
CA CYS A 275 1.97 3.71 13.19
C CYS A 275 3.30 3.09 13.65
N ALA A 276 3.29 1.79 13.90
CA ALA A 276 4.49 1.03 14.14
C ALA A 276 5.03 0.49 12.81
N ALA A 277 6.27 0.85 12.48
CA ALA A 277 6.93 0.50 11.22
C ALA A 277 8.39 0.09 11.53
N THR A 278 8.53 -0.85 12.46
CA THR A 278 9.80 -1.27 13.06
C THR A 278 10.24 -2.65 12.59
N SER A 279 11.48 -3.00 12.91
CA SER A 279 11.98 -4.38 12.84
C SER A 279 12.21 -4.94 14.25
N SER A 280 11.35 -4.57 15.20
CA SER A 280 11.44 -5.03 16.59
C SER A 280 11.07 -6.51 16.71
N ARG A 281 11.71 -7.19 17.66
CA ARG A 281 11.38 -8.57 18.07
C ARG A 281 10.66 -8.64 19.41
N GLU A 282 10.52 -7.49 20.05
CA GLU A 282 9.92 -7.29 21.36
C GLU A 282 8.85 -6.20 21.24
N SER A 283 7.75 -6.33 22.00
CA SER A 283 6.66 -5.35 21.97
C SER A 283 7.15 -3.97 22.42
N LEU A 284 6.80 -2.95 21.64
CA LEU A 284 7.09 -1.53 21.90
C LEU A 284 5.84 -0.73 22.30
N ILE A 285 4.68 -1.37 22.23
CA ILE A 285 3.37 -0.80 22.55
C ILE A 285 2.69 -1.72 23.57
N ASP A 286 2.41 -1.18 24.75
CA ASP A 286 1.60 -1.83 25.76
C ASP A 286 0.23 -1.16 25.90
N ARG A 287 -0.75 -1.92 26.42
CA ARG A 287 -2.13 -1.42 26.58
C ARG A 287 -2.19 -0.15 27.43
N GLY A 288 -1.30 0.00 28.40
CA GLY A 288 -1.20 1.17 29.28
C GLY A 288 -0.72 2.46 28.59
N ASP A 289 -0.05 2.36 27.44
CA ASP A 289 0.36 3.54 26.65
C ASP A 289 -0.80 4.14 25.83
N LEU A 290 -1.87 3.36 25.62
CA LEU A 290 -2.93 3.67 24.66
C LEU A 290 -4.04 4.54 25.26
N THR A 291 -4.34 5.62 24.55
CA THR A 291 -5.52 6.46 24.83
C THR A 291 -6.78 5.78 24.25
N ASP A 292 -7.91 5.90 24.94
CA ASP A 292 -9.20 5.43 24.43
C ASP A 292 -9.52 6.03 23.06
N GLY A 293 -10.07 5.21 22.16
CA GLY A 293 -10.35 5.60 20.78
C GLY A 293 -9.17 5.49 19.82
N ALA A 294 -7.97 5.12 20.27
CA ALA A 294 -6.79 5.02 19.42
C ALA A 294 -6.97 4.08 18.20
N HIS A 295 -6.22 4.36 17.14
CA HIS A 295 -6.08 3.50 15.97
C HIS A 295 -4.63 3.15 15.73
N LEU A 296 -4.30 1.87 15.79
CA LEU A 296 -2.96 1.34 15.61
C LEU A 296 -2.83 0.72 14.24
N ASN A 297 -1.76 1.09 13.53
CA ASN A 297 -1.30 0.41 12.34
C ASN A 297 -0.01 -0.34 12.70
N LEU A 298 -0.05 -1.67 12.64
CA LEU A 298 1.07 -2.56 12.94
C LEU A 298 1.64 -3.08 11.62
N ILE A 299 2.75 -2.48 11.18
CA ILE A 299 3.32 -2.63 9.83
C ILE A 299 4.71 -3.29 9.85
N GLY A 300 5.24 -3.56 11.05
CA GLY A 300 6.47 -4.30 11.27
C GLY A 300 6.47 -5.67 10.59
N GLY A 301 7.68 -6.12 10.26
CA GLY A 301 7.95 -7.09 9.20
C GLY A 301 7.12 -8.38 9.22
N SER A 302 6.82 -8.90 8.03
CA SER A 302 6.04 -10.13 7.81
C SER A 302 6.85 -11.43 8.05
N LEU A 303 7.59 -11.50 9.16
CA LEU A 303 8.27 -12.73 9.59
C LEU A 303 7.90 -13.03 11.05
N PRO A 304 7.77 -14.32 11.45
CA PRO A 304 7.41 -14.72 12.82
C PRO A 304 8.29 -14.18 13.95
N GLU A 305 9.52 -13.73 13.66
CA GLU A 305 10.38 -13.09 14.67
C GLU A 305 10.06 -11.62 14.97
N TYR A 306 9.16 -10.97 14.22
CA TYR A 306 8.85 -9.54 14.39
C TYR A 306 7.54 -9.30 15.14
N ARG A 307 7.62 -8.46 16.18
CA ARG A 307 6.50 -8.12 17.06
C ARG A 307 6.63 -6.65 17.48
N GLU A 308 5.52 -5.93 17.47
CA GLU A 308 5.44 -4.49 17.76
C GLU A 308 4.52 -4.19 18.94
N ALA A 309 3.48 -5.01 19.16
CA ALA A 309 2.51 -4.84 20.25
C ALA A 309 2.48 -6.04 21.20
N SER A 310 2.16 -5.80 22.47
CA SER A 310 1.88 -6.87 23.42
C SER A 310 0.50 -7.48 23.20
N SER A 311 0.29 -8.72 23.65
CA SER A 311 -0.94 -9.46 23.37
C SER A 311 -2.20 -8.78 23.91
N ALA A 312 -2.09 -8.09 25.05
CA ALA A 312 -3.19 -7.32 25.64
C ALA A 312 -3.70 -6.23 24.69
N VAL A 313 -2.83 -5.56 23.94
CA VAL A 313 -3.22 -4.55 22.94
C VAL A 313 -4.13 -5.16 21.88
N VAL A 314 -3.78 -6.35 21.38
CA VAL A 314 -4.53 -7.02 20.31
C VAL A 314 -5.82 -7.64 20.87
N ALA A 315 -5.77 -8.25 22.05
CA ALA A 315 -6.92 -8.87 22.71
C ALA A 315 -8.01 -7.86 23.11
N GLU A 316 -7.64 -6.64 23.49
CA GLU A 316 -8.58 -5.57 23.87
C GLU A 316 -9.02 -4.69 22.69
N SER A 317 -8.60 -5.00 21.45
CA SER A 317 -8.86 -4.17 20.26
C SER A 317 -9.83 -4.81 19.28
N ARG A 318 -10.50 -3.98 18.46
CA ARG A 318 -11.11 -4.45 17.21
C ARG A 318 -10.03 -4.61 16.14
N VAL A 319 -9.62 -5.84 15.89
CA VAL A 319 -8.57 -6.19 14.92
C VAL A 319 -9.13 -6.35 13.51
N TYR A 320 -8.52 -5.64 12.56
CA TYR A 320 -8.72 -5.76 11.12
C TYR A 320 -7.38 -6.10 10.46
N VAL A 321 -7.44 -6.77 9.31
CA VAL A 321 -6.25 -7.29 8.60
C VAL A 321 -6.27 -6.93 7.12
N ASP A 322 -5.13 -7.07 6.42
CA ASP A 322 -5.10 -7.06 4.95
C ASP A 322 -5.57 -8.41 4.37
N SER A 323 -5.05 -9.52 4.88
CA SER A 323 -5.48 -10.90 4.58
C SER A 323 -5.53 -11.74 5.86
N LEU A 324 -6.63 -12.44 6.10
CA LEU A 324 -6.72 -13.33 7.26
C LEU A 324 -5.73 -14.51 7.15
N GLU A 325 -5.60 -15.10 5.96
CA GLU A 325 -4.69 -16.23 5.71
C GLU A 325 -3.23 -15.82 5.92
N SER A 326 -2.82 -14.68 5.35
CA SER A 326 -1.42 -14.23 5.42
C SER A 326 -1.05 -13.76 6.83
N VAL A 327 -1.93 -13.03 7.52
CA VAL A 327 -1.66 -12.59 8.90
C VAL A 327 -1.57 -13.77 9.86
N LEU A 328 -2.45 -14.78 9.77
CA LEU A 328 -2.38 -15.98 10.61
C LEU A 328 -1.13 -16.83 10.34
N ALA A 329 -0.54 -16.75 9.15
CA ALA A 329 0.70 -17.47 8.82
C ALA A 329 1.98 -16.69 9.14
N GLU A 330 1.96 -15.35 9.08
CA GLU A 330 3.18 -14.52 8.99
C GLU A 330 3.37 -13.51 10.12
N SER A 331 2.33 -13.20 10.92
CA SER A 331 2.34 -12.10 11.90
C SER A 331 2.39 -12.58 13.35
N GLU A 332 3.51 -12.36 14.04
CA GLU A 332 3.63 -12.68 15.46
C GLU A 332 2.74 -11.83 16.36
N ASP A 333 2.47 -10.56 15.98
CA ASP A 333 1.51 -9.69 16.69
C ASP A 333 0.12 -10.34 16.84
N ILE A 334 -0.26 -11.25 15.94
CA ILE A 334 -1.57 -11.91 15.94
C ILE A 334 -1.47 -13.37 16.36
N ARG A 335 -0.38 -14.06 16.01
CA ARG A 335 -0.16 -15.45 16.47
C ARG A 335 0.09 -15.53 17.97
N ALA A 336 0.92 -14.66 18.54
CA ALA A 336 1.22 -14.68 19.97
C ALA A 336 -0.03 -14.59 20.87
N PRO A 337 -0.97 -13.64 20.72
CA PRO A 337 -2.19 -13.62 21.54
C PRO A 337 -3.12 -14.83 21.33
N ILE A 338 -3.04 -15.54 20.19
CA ILE A 338 -3.75 -16.80 19.96
C ILE A 338 -3.05 -17.95 20.68
N ASP A 339 -1.72 -18.08 20.52
CA ASP A 339 -0.89 -19.11 21.14
C ASP A 339 -0.86 -18.96 22.68
N GLU A 340 -0.99 -17.73 23.20
CA GLU A 340 -1.16 -17.38 24.62
C GLU A 340 -2.60 -17.59 25.13
N GLY A 341 -3.56 -17.92 24.27
CA GLY A 341 -4.97 -18.20 24.63
C GLY A 341 -5.81 -16.99 25.01
N LEU A 342 -5.39 -15.77 24.62
CA LEU A 342 -6.08 -14.51 24.94
C LEU A 342 -7.17 -14.16 23.91
N ILE A 343 -7.04 -14.63 22.66
CA ILE A 343 -8.05 -14.55 21.61
C ILE A 343 -8.11 -15.85 20.81
N ASP A 344 -9.18 -16.02 20.04
CA ASP A 344 -9.24 -17.00 18.95
C ASP A 344 -9.08 -16.30 17.58
N SER A 345 -8.85 -17.07 16.51
CA SER A 345 -8.75 -16.51 15.15
C SER A 345 -10.07 -15.90 14.64
N SER A 346 -11.22 -16.28 15.22
CA SER A 346 -12.53 -15.68 14.93
C SER A 346 -12.77 -14.34 15.64
N SER A 347 -11.89 -13.93 16.55
CA SER A 347 -11.92 -12.62 17.21
C SER A 347 -11.46 -11.49 16.27
N ILE A 348 -10.75 -11.85 15.20
CA ILE A 348 -10.38 -10.94 14.11
C ILE A 348 -11.65 -10.57 13.33
N ILE A 349 -11.97 -9.28 13.23
CA ILE A 349 -13.21 -8.80 12.62
C ILE A 349 -13.26 -9.08 11.11
N GLY A 350 -12.09 -9.11 10.47
CA GLY A 350 -11.92 -9.47 9.06
C GLY A 350 -11.07 -8.47 8.29
N GLU A 351 -11.08 -8.63 6.97
CA GLU A 351 -10.21 -7.89 6.05
C GLU A 351 -10.73 -6.47 5.76
N VAL A 352 -9.83 -5.50 5.66
CA VAL A 352 -10.16 -4.10 5.30
C VAL A 352 -10.85 -4.00 3.93
N GLY A 353 -10.55 -4.91 3.00
CA GLY A 353 -11.27 -5.03 1.73
C GLY A 353 -12.77 -5.29 1.90
N ASN A 354 -13.17 -6.06 2.92
CA ASN A 354 -14.59 -6.28 3.23
C ASN A 354 -15.26 -5.05 3.87
N VAL A 355 -14.50 -4.18 4.55
CA VAL A 355 -14.99 -2.86 4.99
C VAL A 355 -15.24 -1.95 3.78
N LEU A 356 -14.29 -1.91 2.83
CA LEU A 356 -14.40 -1.14 1.57
C LEU A 356 -15.54 -1.61 0.65
N LEU A 357 -15.98 -2.87 0.79
CA LEU A 357 -17.12 -3.47 0.10
C LEU A 357 -18.44 -3.35 0.87
N GLY A 358 -18.45 -2.75 2.08
CA GLY A 358 -19.63 -2.62 2.92
C GLY A 358 -20.17 -3.93 3.50
N ARG A 359 -19.38 -5.01 3.46
CA ARG A 359 -19.76 -6.35 3.97
C ARG A 359 -19.59 -6.47 5.47
N ILE A 360 -18.63 -5.73 6.04
CA ILE A 360 -18.42 -5.58 7.48
C ILE A 360 -18.28 -4.10 7.84
N GLY A 361 -18.65 -3.73 9.07
CA GLY A 361 -18.47 -2.38 9.58
C GLY A 361 -17.03 -2.12 10.06
N GLY A 362 -16.57 -0.87 9.90
CA GLY A 362 -15.35 -0.37 10.51
C GLY A 362 -15.53 -0.07 12.00
N ARG A 363 -14.99 1.06 12.46
CA ARG A 363 -15.17 1.57 13.83
C ARG A 363 -16.66 1.71 14.19
N ARG A 364 -17.04 1.22 15.37
CA ARG A 364 -18.41 1.29 15.94
C ARG A 364 -18.57 2.42 16.96
N THR A 365 -17.55 2.68 17.76
CA THR A 365 -17.59 3.66 18.86
C THR A 365 -16.39 4.59 18.89
N ALA A 366 -16.52 5.74 19.58
CA ALA A 366 -15.44 6.71 19.70
C ALA A 366 -14.32 6.24 20.65
N GLY A 367 -14.63 5.40 21.65
CA GLY A 367 -13.70 4.97 22.70
C GLY A 367 -12.99 3.63 22.47
N GLU A 368 -13.47 2.79 21.54
CA GLU A 368 -12.80 1.51 21.26
C GLU A 368 -11.41 1.70 20.62
N VAL A 369 -10.46 0.84 20.98
CA VAL A 369 -9.19 0.73 20.26
C VAL A 369 -9.40 -0.12 19.01
N THR A 370 -8.78 0.30 17.92
CA THR A 370 -8.81 -0.42 16.63
C THR A 370 -7.39 -0.73 16.18
N VAL A 371 -7.15 -1.95 15.71
CA VAL A 371 -5.86 -2.39 15.16
C VAL A 371 -6.05 -2.72 13.69
N PHE A 372 -5.16 -2.23 12.84
CA PHE A 372 -4.92 -2.75 11.51
C PHE A 372 -3.54 -3.42 11.49
N LYS A 373 -3.51 -4.74 11.29
CA LYS A 373 -2.25 -5.47 11.01
C LYS A 373 -2.10 -5.64 9.50
N SER A 374 -0.93 -5.30 8.98
CA SER A 374 -0.56 -5.60 7.60
C SER A 374 0.72 -6.43 7.54
N VAL A 375 0.72 -7.41 6.63
CA VAL A 375 1.91 -8.17 6.19
C VAL A 375 2.23 -7.93 4.71
N GLY A 376 1.29 -7.32 3.98
CA GLY A 376 1.43 -6.85 2.60
C GLY A 376 1.23 -7.96 1.57
N LEU A 377 0.29 -7.73 0.64
CA LEU A 377 -0.20 -8.73 -0.31
C LEU A 377 0.39 -8.59 -1.72
N ALA A 378 0.42 -9.69 -2.46
CA ALA A 378 0.99 -9.75 -3.81
C ALA A 378 0.21 -8.90 -4.82
N VAL A 379 -1.12 -8.81 -4.68
CA VAL A 379 -1.99 -7.90 -5.45
C VAL A 379 -1.54 -6.45 -5.36
N GLU A 380 -1.12 -5.96 -4.19
CA GLU A 380 -0.74 -4.56 -3.99
C GLU A 380 0.54 -4.22 -4.77
N ASP A 381 1.47 -5.18 -4.85
CA ASP A 381 2.71 -5.07 -5.61
C ASP A 381 2.46 -5.16 -7.11
N VAL A 382 1.67 -6.15 -7.55
CA VAL A 382 1.40 -6.40 -8.98
C VAL A 382 0.53 -5.31 -9.61
N ILE A 383 -0.53 -4.85 -8.93
CA ILE A 383 -1.38 -3.76 -9.44
C ILE A 383 -0.59 -2.45 -9.56
N SER A 384 0.34 -2.20 -8.63
CA SER A 384 1.28 -1.08 -8.69
C SER A 384 2.24 -1.23 -9.87
N GLY A 385 2.79 -2.44 -10.07
CA GLY A 385 3.64 -2.77 -11.20
C GLY A 385 2.97 -2.57 -12.56
N LEU A 386 1.70 -2.97 -12.70
CA LEU A 386 0.90 -2.75 -13.91
C LEU A 386 0.71 -1.25 -14.21
N VAL A 387 0.38 -0.46 -13.19
CA VAL A 387 0.21 1.01 -13.31
C VAL A 387 1.52 1.71 -13.66
N VAL A 388 2.67 1.23 -13.15
CA VAL A 388 3.99 1.76 -13.53
C VAL A 388 4.35 1.35 -14.96
N ALA A 389 4.21 0.07 -15.32
CA ALA A 389 4.56 -0.44 -16.64
C ALA A 389 3.73 0.17 -17.78
N ARG A 390 2.47 0.56 -17.50
CA ARG A 390 1.54 1.21 -18.43
C ARG A 390 1.63 2.75 -18.43
N SER A 391 2.62 3.33 -17.74
CA SER A 391 2.78 4.80 -17.67
C SER A 391 3.80 5.36 -18.66
N ASN A 392 3.44 6.47 -19.32
CA ASN A 392 4.23 7.12 -20.39
C ASN A 392 5.33 8.05 -19.82
N ILE A 393 6.28 7.54 -19.03
CA ILE A 393 7.29 8.33 -18.25
C ILE A 393 8.76 7.93 -18.48
#